data_AF-A0A914AVK2-F1
#
_entry.id   AF-A0A914AVK2-F1
#
_cell.length_a   1.000
_cell.length_b   1.000
_cell.length_c   1.000
_cell.angle_alpha   90.00
_cell.angle_beta   90.00
_cell.angle_gamma   90.00
#
_symmetry.space_group_name_H-M   'P 1'
#
loop_
_entity.id
_entity.type
_entity.pdbx_description
1 polymer ?
#
loop_
_entity_poly.entity_id
_entity_poly.type
_entity_poly.pdbx_seq_one_letter_code
_entity_poly.pdbx_strand_id
1 'polypeptide(L)'
;MWGPLAMSRLRHSALASADKAPDSCSTLADKLPYMVFSWGIGLVTFPSCLGLIQVLVFRPLRLTCALWGSSLLGLCSVGVSGFAASAVTTGCAAYLFKLDRDSVCSHKFSGLQETALLYGICSSVVFLCLGGRFRSVLPSSLIHPGAFARQGLSATFSYATARKKRSLRVVGKRHGCHTCGRRWFVKDFIADHQPPLAVVRERMMRKPKWYEKFGQRSPKQAFYPQCTRCSDTQAAHLRYAFRAQYTTPKWRHIVTHPTALRLYHLYLPLPFLIPVIEGFLAS
;
A
#
# COMPACT_ATOMS: atom_id res chain seq x y z
N MET A 1 -73.51 8.03 -25.33
CA MET A 1 -73.19 7.40 -26.62
C MET A 1 -71.72 7.62 -26.94
N TRP A 2 -70.86 6.68 -26.56
CA TRP A 2 -69.44 6.64 -26.96
C TRP A 2 -69.21 5.23 -27.52
N GLY A 3 -68.87 5.17 -28.82
CA GLY A 3 -68.89 3.93 -29.61
C GLY A 3 -67.59 3.09 -29.51
N PRO A 4 -67.67 1.79 -29.84
CA PRO A 4 -66.58 0.80 -29.66
C PRO A 4 -65.43 0.86 -30.70
N LEU A 5 -65.13 2.02 -31.30
CA LEU A 5 -64.16 2.13 -32.41
C LEU A 5 -62.74 2.59 -32.01
N ALA A 6 -62.47 2.87 -30.73
CA ALA A 6 -61.16 3.38 -30.30
C ALA A 6 -60.13 2.30 -29.90
N MET A 7 -60.51 1.02 -29.80
CA MET A 7 -59.62 -0.05 -29.33
C MET A 7 -58.83 -0.80 -30.43
N SER A 8 -59.12 -0.59 -31.72
CA SER A 8 -58.40 -1.31 -32.79
C SER A 8 -57.07 -0.66 -33.20
N ARG A 9 -56.90 0.66 -33.04
CA ARG A 9 -55.64 1.36 -33.38
C ARG A 9 -54.50 1.15 -32.38
N LEU A 10 -54.80 0.76 -31.13
CA LEU A 10 -53.78 0.51 -30.12
C LEU A 10 -53.12 -0.88 -30.26
N ARG A 11 -53.75 -1.85 -30.94
CA ARG A 11 -53.15 -3.18 -31.16
C ARG A 11 -52.11 -3.21 -32.27
N HIS A 12 -52.21 -2.38 -33.30
CA HIS A 12 -51.25 -2.37 -34.40
C HIS A 12 -49.92 -1.68 -34.05
N SER A 13 -49.92 -0.72 -33.13
CA SER A 13 -48.68 -0.09 -32.65
C SER A 13 -47.90 -0.96 -31.65
N ALA A 14 -48.59 -1.87 -30.95
CA ALA A 14 -47.95 -2.80 -30.00
C ALA A 14 -47.24 -3.98 -30.71
N LEU A 15 -47.75 -4.43 -31.86
CA LEU A 15 -47.17 -5.54 -32.61
C LEU A 15 -46.00 -5.12 -33.52
N ALA A 16 -45.92 -3.85 -33.94
CA ALA A 16 -44.79 -3.35 -34.74
C ALA A 16 -43.48 -3.15 -33.93
N SER A 17 -43.52 -3.28 -32.61
CA SER A 17 -42.34 -3.13 -31.74
C SER A 17 -41.75 -4.48 -31.28
N ALA A 18 -42.31 -5.61 -31.72
CA ALA A 18 -41.93 -6.95 -31.24
C ALA A 18 -40.83 -7.65 -32.08
N ASP A 19 -40.47 -7.12 -33.25
CA ASP A 19 -39.53 -7.77 -34.19
C ASP A 19 -38.11 -7.17 -34.22
N LYS A 20 -37.75 -6.30 -33.27
CA LYS A 20 -36.32 -6.00 -33.07
C LYS A 20 -35.68 -7.20 -32.40
N ALA A 21 -35.10 -8.06 -33.24
CA ALA A 21 -34.24 -9.16 -32.85
C ALA A 21 -33.34 -8.73 -31.67
N PRO A 22 -33.19 -9.55 -30.63
CA PRO A 22 -32.36 -9.20 -29.48
C PRO A 22 -30.96 -8.89 -29.99
N ASP A 23 -30.64 -7.59 -29.99
CA ASP A 23 -29.38 -7.04 -30.46
C ASP A 23 -28.23 -7.89 -29.92
N SER A 24 -27.40 -8.38 -30.83
CA SER A 24 -26.24 -9.22 -30.56
C SER A 24 -25.53 -8.75 -29.31
N CYS A 25 -25.60 -9.56 -28.24
CA CYS A 25 -24.91 -9.24 -26.99
C CYS A 25 -23.42 -9.13 -27.32
N SER A 26 -22.84 -7.95 -27.09
CA SER A 26 -21.40 -7.69 -27.29
C SER A 26 -20.60 -8.83 -26.69
N THR A 27 -19.75 -9.46 -27.50
CA THR A 27 -18.97 -10.61 -27.05
C THR A 27 -17.95 -10.16 -26.00
N LEU A 28 -17.46 -11.09 -25.19
CA LEU A 28 -16.37 -10.80 -24.24
C LEU A 28 -15.13 -10.24 -24.95
N ALA A 29 -14.88 -10.67 -26.19
CA ALA A 29 -13.77 -10.20 -27.01
C ALA A 29 -13.88 -8.68 -27.28
N ASP A 30 -15.08 -8.17 -27.52
CA ASP A 30 -15.33 -6.74 -27.76
C ASP A 30 -15.08 -5.90 -26.50
N LYS A 31 -15.27 -6.50 -25.31
CA LYS A 31 -15.09 -5.84 -24.01
C LYS A 31 -13.65 -5.87 -23.50
N LEU A 32 -12.86 -6.84 -23.95
CA LEU A 32 -11.50 -7.09 -23.47
C LEU A 32 -10.56 -5.87 -23.54
N PRO A 33 -10.47 -5.10 -24.65
CA PRO A 33 -9.53 -3.98 -24.72
C PRO A 33 -9.83 -2.90 -23.67
N TYR A 34 -11.11 -2.57 -23.45
CA TYR A 34 -11.53 -1.58 -22.46
C TYR A 34 -11.24 -2.05 -21.03
N MET A 35 -11.43 -3.35 -20.75
CA MET A 35 -11.08 -3.95 -19.47
C MET A 35 -9.57 -3.86 -19.21
N VAL A 36 -8.75 -4.28 -20.18
CA VAL A 36 -7.28 -4.24 -20.05
C VAL A 36 -6.77 -2.82 -19.83
N PHE A 37 -7.29 -1.84 -20.57
CA PHE A 37 -6.92 -0.44 -20.40
C PHE A 37 -7.29 0.07 -18.99
N SER A 38 -8.52 -0.23 -18.55
CA SER A 38 -8.99 0.15 -17.22
C SER A 38 -8.16 -0.49 -16.11
N TRP A 39 -7.71 -1.73 -16.29
CA TRP A 39 -6.80 -2.41 -15.36
C TRP A 39 -5.45 -1.69 -15.25
N GLY A 40 -4.92 -1.23 -16.39
CA GLY A 40 -3.71 -0.41 -16.43
C GLY A 40 -3.83 0.84 -15.57
N ILE A 41 -4.99 1.50 -15.60
CA ILE A 41 -5.25 2.68 -14.75
C ILE A 41 -5.29 2.30 -13.27
N GLY A 42 -5.97 1.21 -12.90
CA GLY A 42 -5.98 0.71 -11.52
C GLY A 42 -4.57 0.41 -10.99
N LEU A 43 -3.72 -0.21 -11.82
CA LEU A 43 -2.32 -0.52 -11.53
C LEU A 43 -1.46 0.71 -11.21
N VAL A 44 -1.75 1.85 -11.84
CA VAL A 44 -1.06 3.13 -11.55
C VAL A 44 -1.71 3.85 -10.37
N THR A 45 -3.04 3.80 -10.26
CA THR A 45 -3.81 4.53 -9.25
C THR A 45 -3.48 4.05 -7.84
N PHE A 46 -3.47 2.73 -7.61
CA PHE A 46 -3.22 2.16 -6.28
C PHE A 46 -1.89 2.61 -5.65
N PRO A 47 -0.71 2.39 -6.28
CA PRO A 47 0.56 2.84 -5.72
C PRO A 47 0.66 4.37 -5.60
N SER A 48 0.02 5.11 -6.51
CA SER A 48 -0.03 6.57 -6.44
C SER A 48 -0.79 7.05 -5.20
N CYS A 49 -1.95 6.47 -4.91
CA CYS A 49 -2.71 6.74 -3.68
C CYS A 49 -1.88 6.45 -2.43
N LEU A 50 -1.19 5.30 -2.36
CA LEU A 50 -0.30 4.98 -1.23
C LEU A 50 0.83 6.03 -1.08
N GLY A 51 1.45 6.43 -2.19
CA GLY A 51 2.49 7.45 -2.19
C GLY A 51 1.98 8.82 -1.71
N LEU A 52 0.80 9.23 -2.16
CA LEU A 52 0.14 10.46 -1.73
C LEU A 52 -0.21 10.42 -0.24
N ILE A 53 -0.77 9.30 0.27
CA ILE A 53 -1.05 9.15 1.71
C ILE A 53 0.25 9.25 2.52
N GLN A 54 1.36 8.67 2.07
CA GLN A 54 2.65 8.82 2.75
C GLN A 54 3.11 10.28 2.82
N VAL A 55 2.99 11.03 1.73
CA VAL A 55 3.51 12.40 1.61
C VAL A 55 2.60 13.42 2.27
N LEU A 56 1.28 13.29 2.10
CA LEU A 56 0.27 14.27 2.51
C LEU A 56 -0.30 13.99 3.90
N VAL A 57 -0.33 12.73 4.34
CA VAL A 57 -0.93 12.34 5.64
C VAL A 57 0.15 11.90 6.62
N PHE A 58 0.87 10.81 6.30
CA PHE A 58 1.79 10.21 7.27
C PHE A 58 3.01 11.09 7.58
N ARG A 59 3.59 11.77 6.58
CA ARG A 59 4.75 12.63 6.80
C ARG A 59 4.42 13.87 7.63
N PRO A 60 3.35 14.65 7.38
CA PRO A 60 2.98 15.79 8.21
C PRO A 60 2.54 15.39 9.63
N LEU A 61 1.84 14.27 9.78
CA LEU A 61 1.43 13.74 11.09
C LEU A 61 2.53 12.95 11.81
N ARG A 62 3.68 12.75 11.15
CA ARG A 62 4.83 12.00 11.67
C ARG A 62 4.50 10.55 12.06
N LEU A 63 3.60 9.96 11.30
CA LEU A 63 3.22 8.57 11.48
C LEU A 63 4.28 7.69 10.83
N THR A 64 4.90 6.80 11.62
CA THR A 64 5.95 5.89 11.14
C THR A 64 5.61 4.44 11.40
N CYS A 65 6.30 3.53 10.73
CA CYS A 65 6.19 2.09 10.93
C CYS A 65 6.60 1.60 12.33
N ALA A 66 7.18 2.47 13.17
CA ALA A 66 7.59 2.15 14.54
C ALA A 66 6.48 2.42 15.58
N LEU A 67 5.38 3.05 15.17
CA LEU A 67 4.23 3.28 16.05
C LEU A 67 3.50 1.97 16.34
N TRP A 68 2.95 1.85 17.56
CA TRP A 68 2.22 0.67 18.02
C TRP A 68 1.00 0.34 17.13
N GLY A 69 0.28 1.35 16.64
CA GLY A 69 -0.85 1.19 15.70
C GLY A 69 -0.49 1.21 14.21
N SER A 70 0.79 1.08 13.83
CA SER A 70 1.22 1.23 12.43
C SER A 70 0.57 0.22 11.47
N SER A 71 0.29 -1.01 11.92
CA SER A 71 -0.40 -1.99 11.08
C SER A 71 -1.85 -1.59 10.76
N LEU A 72 -2.57 -1.00 11.73
CA LEU A 72 -3.94 -0.53 11.51
C LEU A 72 -3.97 0.65 10.53
N LEU A 73 -3.10 1.63 10.73
CA LEU A 73 -2.96 2.77 9.80
C LEU A 73 -2.60 2.29 8.38
N GLY A 74 -1.75 1.27 8.28
CA GLY A 74 -1.38 0.68 7.00
C GLY A 74 -2.54 -0.06 6.34
N LEU A 75 -3.35 -0.78 7.12
CA LEU A 75 -4.57 -1.45 6.64
C LEU A 75 -5.54 -0.42 6.07
N CYS A 76 -5.83 0.65 6.82
CA CYS A 76 -6.70 1.73 6.35
C CYS A 76 -6.16 2.35 5.05
N SER A 77 -4.85 2.61 4.97
CA SER A 77 -4.22 3.17 3.77
C SER A 77 -4.32 2.25 2.55
N VAL A 78 -4.12 0.94 2.74
CA VAL A 78 -4.29 -0.06 1.66
C VAL A 78 -5.75 -0.17 1.24
N GLY A 79 -6.69 -0.23 2.20
CA GLY A 79 -8.12 -0.29 1.92
C GLY A 79 -8.62 0.92 1.13
N VAL A 80 -8.27 2.13 1.56
CA VAL A 80 -8.63 3.39 0.87
C VAL A 80 -8.02 3.44 -0.53
N SER A 81 -6.75 3.06 -0.68
CA SER A 81 -6.08 3.05 -2.00
C SER A 81 -6.70 2.00 -2.94
N GLY A 82 -7.07 0.84 -2.39
CA GLY A 82 -7.76 -0.23 -3.10
C GLY A 82 -9.14 0.17 -3.59
N PHE A 83 -9.92 0.81 -2.71
CA PHE A 83 -11.20 1.41 -3.07
C PHE A 83 -11.04 2.44 -4.19
N ALA A 84 -10.13 3.40 -4.04
CA ALA A 84 -9.91 4.44 -5.06
C ALA A 84 -9.51 3.84 -6.42
N ALA A 85 -8.59 2.87 -6.43
CA ALA A 85 -8.15 2.19 -7.65
C ALA A 85 -9.31 1.44 -8.33
N SER A 86 -10.15 0.74 -7.55
CA SER A 86 -11.33 0.06 -8.08
C SER A 86 -12.38 1.03 -8.61
N ALA A 87 -12.66 2.12 -7.90
CA ALA A 87 -13.62 3.13 -8.34
C ALA A 87 -13.18 3.78 -9.67
N VAL A 88 -11.91 4.14 -9.81
CA VAL A 88 -11.36 4.71 -11.05
C VAL A 88 -11.37 3.67 -12.17
N THR A 89 -10.99 2.43 -11.89
CA THR A 89 -10.98 1.33 -12.88
C THR A 89 -12.39 1.10 -13.44
N THR A 90 -13.38 0.95 -12.57
CA THR A 90 -14.79 0.74 -12.97
C THR A 90 -15.35 1.96 -13.70
N GLY A 91 -15.08 3.17 -13.19
CA GLY A 91 -15.53 4.41 -13.81
C GLY A 91 -14.94 4.60 -15.23
N CYS A 92 -13.66 4.26 -15.42
CA CYS A 92 -13.02 4.32 -16.72
C CYS A 92 -13.62 3.29 -17.69
N ALA A 93 -13.81 2.04 -17.25
CA ALA A 93 -14.44 1.01 -18.06
C ALA A 93 -15.84 1.45 -18.52
N ALA A 94 -16.67 1.93 -17.59
CA ALA A 94 -18.01 2.42 -17.90
C ALA A 94 -18.01 3.62 -18.86
N TYR A 95 -17.05 4.54 -18.69
CA TYR A 95 -16.90 5.69 -19.58
C TYR A 95 -16.50 5.26 -21.00
N LEU A 96 -15.54 4.35 -21.13
CA LEU A 96 -15.09 3.84 -22.43
C LEU A 96 -16.20 3.06 -23.15
N PHE A 97 -16.96 2.23 -22.44
CA PHE A 97 -18.13 1.55 -23.01
C PHE A 97 -19.19 2.53 -23.51
N LYS A 98 -19.38 3.66 -22.81
CA LYS A 98 -20.32 4.69 -23.22
C LYS A 98 -19.86 5.45 -24.47
N LEU A 99 -18.54 5.64 -24.65
CA LEU A 99 -18.00 6.27 -25.86
C LEU A 99 -18.14 5.37 -27.09
N ASP A 100 -18.05 4.04 -26.90
CA ASP A 100 -18.10 3.07 -27.99
C ASP A 100 -19.53 2.76 -28.47
N ARG A 101 -20.55 2.91 -27.60
CA ARG A 101 -21.94 2.72 -28.00
C ARG A 101 -22.80 3.96 -27.71
N ASP A 102 -23.47 4.47 -28.75
CA ASP A 102 -24.61 5.40 -28.65
C ASP A 102 -25.84 4.81 -27.89
N SER A 103 -25.75 3.58 -27.37
CA SER A 103 -26.89 2.84 -26.83
C SER A 103 -27.01 2.88 -25.30
N VAL A 104 -28.24 3.19 -24.87
CA VAL A 104 -28.78 3.42 -23.52
C VAL A 104 -28.82 2.16 -22.64
N CYS A 105 -27.72 1.41 -22.50
CA CYS A 105 -27.60 0.38 -21.46
C CYS A 105 -26.83 0.93 -20.27
N SER A 106 -27.50 1.81 -19.52
CA SER A 106 -27.03 2.25 -18.20
C SER A 106 -27.21 1.10 -17.21
N HIS A 107 -26.20 0.24 -17.06
CA HIS A 107 -26.14 -0.65 -15.90
C HIS A 107 -26.14 0.24 -14.65
N LYS A 108 -27.27 0.24 -13.92
CA LYS A 108 -27.37 0.95 -12.66
C LYS A 108 -26.37 0.32 -11.71
N PHE A 109 -25.31 1.07 -11.41
CA PHE A 109 -24.34 0.74 -10.37
C PHE A 109 -24.99 0.96 -9.00
N SER A 110 -26.03 0.19 -8.68
CA SER A 110 -26.71 0.22 -7.39
C SER A 110 -25.84 -0.53 -6.38
N GLY A 111 -25.35 0.19 -5.36
CA GLY A 111 -24.56 -0.40 -4.25
C GLY A 111 -23.12 0.10 -4.11
N LEU A 112 -22.83 1.39 -4.42
CA LEU A 112 -21.46 1.94 -4.33
C LEU A 112 -20.81 1.75 -2.94
N GLN A 113 -21.57 1.84 -1.84
CA GLN A 113 -21.03 1.69 -0.49
C GLN A 113 -20.67 0.23 -0.15
N GLU A 114 -21.55 -0.72 -0.47
CA GLU A 114 -21.30 -2.14 -0.22
C GLU A 114 -20.12 -2.65 -1.07
N THR A 115 -20.09 -2.24 -2.34
CA THR A 115 -18.96 -2.54 -3.25
C THR A 115 -17.67 -1.86 -2.83
N ALA A 116 -17.72 -0.65 -2.25
CA ALA A 116 -16.54 0.07 -1.78
C ALA A 116 -15.80 -0.68 -0.66
N LEU A 117 -16.56 -1.12 0.35
CA LEU A 117 -16.00 -1.86 1.48
C LEU A 117 -15.41 -3.19 1.01
N LEU A 118 -16.10 -3.89 0.12
CA LEU A 118 -15.61 -5.11 -0.50
C LEU A 118 -14.28 -4.89 -1.25
N TYR A 119 -14.17 -3.85 -2.06
CA TYR A 119 -12.91 -3.53 -2.77
C TYR A 119 -11.75 -3.23 -1.82
N GLY A 120 -12.00 -2.51 -0.72
CA GLY A 120 -11.00 -2.25 0.31
C GLY A 120 -10.53 -3.52 1.02
N ILE A 121 -11.46 -4.41 1.38
CA ILE A 121 -11.17 -5.70 2.02
C ILE A 121 -10.39 -6.60 1.07
N CYS A 122 -10.89 -6.82 -0.15
CA CYS A 122 -10.23 -7.65 -1.15
C CYS A 122 -8.82 -7.13 -1.46
N SER A 123 -8.63 -5.81 -1.58
CA SER A 123 -7.30 -5.22 -1.78
C SER A 123 -6.36 -5.51 -0.61
N SER A 124 -6.87 -5.48 0.62
CA SER A 124 -6.11 -5.79 1.83
C SER A 124 -5.72 -7.26 1.90
N VAL A 125 -6.62 -8.17 1.51
CA VAL A 125 -6.35 -9.61 1.41
C VAL A 125 -5.28 -9.88 0.35
N VAL A 126 -5.44 -9.34 -0.86
CA VAL A 126 -4.45 -9.46 -1.94
C VAL A 126 -3.09 -8.95 -1.50
N PHE A 127 -3.04 -7.78 -0.86
CA PHE A 127 -1.81 -7.20 -0.34
C PHE A 127 -1.09 -8.15 0.63
N LEU A 128 -1.83 -8.82 1.54
CA LEU A 128 -1.25 -9.82 2.45
C LEU A 128 -0.80 -11.09 1.73
N CYS A 129 -1.63 -11.64 0.83
CA CYS A 129 -1.31 -12.84 0.06
C CYS A 129 -0.04 -12.67 -0.78
N LEU A 130 0.20 -11.47 -1.31
CA LEU A 130 1.43 -11.13 -2.04
C LEU A 130 2.64 -10.83 -1.13
N GLY A 131 2.54 -11.11 0.17
CA GLY A 131 3.62 -10.96 1.17
C GLY A 131 3.79 -9.55 1.72
N GLY A 132 2.80 -8.69 1.50
CA GLY A 132 2.71 -7.35 2.07
C GLY A 132 2.63 -7.38 3.59
N ARG A 133 3.01 -6.26 4.21
CA ARG A 133 2.80 -6.02 5.64
C ARG A 133 2.25 -4.63 5.80
N PHE A 134 1.14 -4.44 6.48
CA PHE A 134 0.51 -3.11 6.54
C PHE A 134 1.43 -2.05 7.11
N ARG A 135 2.21 -2.36 8.15
CA ARG A 135 3.23 -1.42 8.66
C ARG A 135 4.27 -0.98 7.63
N SER A 136 4.43 -1.71 6.53
CA SER A 136 5.39 -1.39 5.47
C SER A 136 4.92 -0.30 4.52
N VAL A 137 3.64 0.08 4.52
CA VAL A 137 3.15 1.24 3.74
C VAL A 137 3.33 2.56 4.50
N LEU A 138 3.68 2.53 5.79
CA LEU A 138 4.03 3.73 6.55
C LEU A 138 5.49 4.10 6.34
N PRO A 139 5.84 5.40 6.38
CA PRO A 139 7.22 5.86 6.35
C PRO A 139 8.10 5.22 7.43
N SER A 140 9.38 5.02 7.10
CA SER A 140 10.38 4.48 8.05
C SER A 140 10.88 5.54 9.01
N SER A 141 11.10 5.14 10.27
CA SER A 141 11.89 5.93 11.22
C SER A 141 13.39 5.66 11.02
N LEU A 142 14.23 6.68 11.18
CA LEU A 142 15.70 6.54 11.14
C LEU A 142 16.28 5.95 12.42
N ILE A 143 15.55 5.97 13.54
CA ILE A 143 16.06 5.52 14.86
C ILE A 143 15.45 4.20 15.33
N HIS A 144 14.59 3.60 14.51
CA HIS A 144 13.97 2.30 14.74
C HIS A 144 14.11 1.41 13.51
N PRO A 145 13.90 0.09 13.63
CA PRO A 145 13.78 -0.78 12.47
C PRO A 145 12.70 -0.24 11.50
N GLY A 146 13.15 0.17 10.32
CA GLY A 146 12.29 0.72 9.27
C GLY A 146 11.22 -0.25 8.73
N ALA A 147 10.38 0.29 7.84
CA ALA A 147 9.20 -0.35 7.26
C ALA A 147 9.51 -1.68 6.54
N PHE A 148 10.74 -1.82 6.06
CA PHE A 148 11.23 -3.00 5.35
C PHE A 148 12.12 -3.92 6.20
N ALA A 149 12.28 -3.65 7.49
CA ALA A 149 12.99 -4.53 8.41
C ALA A 149 12.32 -5.91 8.47
N ARG A 150 13.06 -6.97 8.14
CA ARG A 150 12.57 -8.36 8.12
C ARG A 150 13.34 -9.21 9.13
N GLN A 151 14.64 -9.38 8.91
CA GLN A 151 15.52 -10.17 9.75
C GLN A 151 16.67 -9.29 10.27
N GLY A 152 16.87 -9.29 11.59
CA GLY A 152 18.00 -8.63 12.24
C GLY A 152 18.99 -9.68 12.78
N LEU A 153 20.26 -9.31 12.86
CA LEU A 153 21.27 -10.13 13.56
C LEU A 153 21.48 -9.55 14.95
N SER A 154 21.70 -10.40 15.97
CA SER A 154 21.98 -9.91 17.32
C SER A 154 23.18 -8.95 17.33
N ALA A 155 23.01 -7.78 17.94
CA ALA A 155 24.04 -6.77 18.06
C ALA A 155 24.50 -6.61 19.50
N THR A 156 25.78 -6.31 19.63
CA THR A 156 26.43 -5.85 20.86
C THR A 156 26.65 -4.34 20.77
N PHE A 157 27.15 -3.72 21.84
CA PHE A 157 27.54 -2.32 21.83
C PHE A 157 28.76 -2.00 20.94
N SER A 158 29.41 -3.03 20.39
CA SER A 158 30.52 -2.95 19.45
C SER A 158 30.04 -3.02 17.99
N TYR A 159 30.89 -2.57 17.07
CA TYR A 159 30.65 -2.70 15.63
C TYR A 159 30.56 -4.17 15.18
N ALA A 160 29.83 -4.40 14.09
CA ALA A 160 29.67 -5.74 13.53
C ALA A 160 31.02 -6.34 13.09
N THR A 161 31.28 -7.58 13.49
CA THR A 161 32.42 -8.36 13.02
C THR A 161 32.33 -8.65 11.51
N ALA A 162 33.44 -8.99 10.86
CA ALA A 162 33.47 -9.32 9.43
C ALA A 162 32.48 -10.45 9.07
N ARG A 163 32.37 -11.47 9.93
CA ARG A 163 31.38 -12.55 9.79
C ARG A 163 29.95 -12.02 9.81
N LYS A 164 29.60 -11.17 10.79
CA LYS A 164 28.26 -10.55 10.87
C LYS A 164 27.96 -9.67 9.67
N LYS A 165 28.94 -8.86 9.21
CA LYS A 165 28.81 -8.04 7.98
C LYS A 165 28.53 -8.92 6.76
N ARG A 166 29.24 -10.04 6.59
CA ARG A 166 29.00 -11.00 5.49
C ARG A 166 27.59 -11.60 5.55
N SER A 167 27.15 -12.05 6.72
CA SER A 167 25.78 -12.56 6.91
C SER A 167 24.73 -11.48 6.62
N LEU A 168 24.98 -10.25 7.06
CA LEU A 168 24.05 -9.15 6.85
C LEU A 168 23.95 -8.74 5.38
N ARG A 169 25.05 -8.83 4.60
CA ARG A 169 25.02 -8.65 3.15
C ARG A 169 24.09 -9.65 2.48
N VAL A 170 24.08 -10.91 2.92
CA VAL A 170 23.13 -11.93 2.41
C VAL A 170 21.69 -11.53 2.73
N VAL A 171 21.42 -11.11 3.97
CA VAL A 171 20.09 -10.62 4.38
C VAL A 171 19.67 -9.39 3.55
N GLY A 172 20.57 -8.43 3.34
CA GLY A 172 20.35 -7.23 2.54
C GLY A 172 20.11 -7.54 1.06
N LYS A 173 20.88 -8.45 0.46
CA LYS A 173 20.65 -8.93 -0.91
C LYS A 173 19.29 -9.62 -1.06
N ARG A 174 18.80 -10.31 -0.02
CA ARG A 174 17.49 -10.99 -0.04
C ARG A 174 16.34 -10.00 0.13
N HIS A 175 16.38 -9.16 1.17
CA HIS A 175 15.24 -8.36 1.62
C HIS A 175 15.31 -6.86 1.30
N GLY A 176 16.49 -6.37 0.91
CA GLY A 176 16.79 -4.96 0.69
C GLY A 176 17.14 -4.20 1.97
N CYS A 177 17.35 -2.89 1.82
CA CYS A 177 17.55 -1.97 2.91
C CYS A 177 16.33 -1.94 3.83
N HIS A 178 16.53 -2.03 5.14
CA HIS A 178 15.45 -2.05 6.11
C HIS A 178 14.66 -0.71 6.18
N THR A 179 15.29 0.41 5.79
CA THR A 179 14.70 1.75 5.81
C THR A 179 13.94 2.08 4.52
N CYS A 180 14.59 2.02 3.36
CA CYS A 180 13.96 2.44 2.09
C CYS A 180 13.53 1.28 1.19
N GLY A 181 13.79 0.03 1.58
CA GLY A 181 13.40 -1.16 0.82
C GLY A 181 14.26 -1.43 -0.43
N ARG A 182 15.17 -0.51 -0.80
CA ARG A 182 16.01 -0.66 -2.00
C ARG A 182 16.91 -1.89 -1.88
N ARG A 183 16.88 -2.72 -2.91
CA ARG A 183 17.63 -3.99 -3.00
C ARG A 183 18.53 -4.00 -4.23
N TRP A 184 17.93 -3.70 -5.38
CA TRP A 184 18.61 -3.61 -6.65
C TRP A 184 19.51 -2.35 -6.67
N PHE A 185 20.70 -2.48 -7.25
CA PHE A 185 21.70 -1.40 -7.38
C PHE A 185 22.30 -0.89 -6.06
N VAL A 186 22.15 -1.63 -4.97
CA VAL A 186 22.88 -1.34 -3.71
C VAL A 186 24.19 -2.11 -3.74
N LYS A 187 25.33 -1.40 -3.81
CA LYS A 187 26.66 -2.01 -3.86
C LYS A 187 26.99 -2.81 -2.59
N ASP A 188 26.70 -2.23 -1.43
CA ASP A 188 26.94 -2.87 -0.14
C ASP A 188 25.89 -2.45 0.91
N PHE A 189 25.74 -3.28 1.95
CA PHE A 189 24.86 -3.01 3.09
C PHE A 189 25.69 -2.80 4.36
N ILE A 190 25.40 -1.68 5.03
CA ILE A 190 25.96 -1.31 6.32
C ILE A 190 25.20 -2.06 7.42
N ALA A 191 25.93 -2.49 8.45
CA ALA A 191 25.39 -3.06 9.66
C ALA A 191 24.90 -1.97 10.60
N ASP A 192 23.67 -1.52 10.38
CA ASP A 192 23.05 -0.46 11.17
C ASP A 192 22.54 -1.00 12.51
N HIS A 193 22.95 -0.37 13.61
CA HIS A 193 22.46 -0.69 14.95
C HIS A 193 21.06 -0.12 15.15
N GLN A 194 20.11 -0.97 15.50
CA GLN A 194 18.75 -0.54 15.83
C GLN A 194 18.37 -0.97 17.26
N PRO A 195 18.04 -0.03 18.16
CA PRO A 195 18.21 1.42 18.00
C PRO A 195 19.70 1.84 17.87
N PRO A 196 20.01 3.02 17.31
CA PRO A 196 21.39 3.49 17.16
C PRO A 196 22.13 3.61 18.50
N LEU A 197 23.44 3.34 18.52
CA LEU A 197 24.24 3.37 19.75
C LEU A 197 24.17 4.71 20.49
N ALA A 198 24.15 5.83 19.75
CA ALA A 198 24.04 7.16 20.35
C ALA A 198 22.71 7.33 21.11
N VAL A 199 21.60 6.83 20.56
CA VAL A 199 20.28 6.83 21.21
C VAL A 199 20.29 5.95 22.46
N VAL A 200 20.96 4.80 22.41
CA VAL A 200 21.08 3.93 23.58
C VAL A 200 21.91 4.57 24.68
N ARG A 201 23.07 5.15 24.35
CA ARG A 201 23.93 5.85 25.32
C ARG A 201 23.18 7.00 25.98
N GLU A 202 22.50 7.85 25.21
CA GLU A 202 21.69 8.94 25.76
C GLU A 202 20.61 8.43 26.71
N ARG A 203 19.86 7.38 26.31
CA ARG A 203 18.84 6.77 27.18
C ARG A 203 19.44 6.19 28.45
N MET A 204 20.63 5.59 28.40
CA MET A 204 21.31 5.04 29.57
C MET A 204 21.81 6.16 30.50
N MET A 205 22.41 7.23 29.95
CA MET A 205 22.89 8.38 30.74
C MET A 205 21.75 9.15 31.45
N ARG A 206 20.54 9.16 30.87
CA ARG A 206 19.37 9.83 31.47
C ARG A 206 18.68 9.04 32.57
N LYS A 207 19.06 7.79 32.83
CA LYS A 207 18.40 6.99 33.86
C LYS A 207 18.93 7.40 35.25
N PRO A 208 18.06 7.58 36.25
CA PRO A 208 18.50 7.86 37.60
C PRO A 208 19.26 6.66 38.18
N LYS A 209 20.30 6.90 39.00
CA LYS A 209 21.22 5.86 39.52
C LYS A 209 20.51 4.67 40.21
N TRP A 210 19.36 4.91 40.84
CA TRP A 210 18.57 3.83 41.46
C TRP A 210 18.09 2.77 40.46
N TYR A 211 17.96 3.15 39.19
CA TYR A 211 17.50 2.29 38.12
C TYR A 211 18.54 1.24 37.69
N GLU A 212 19.83 1.46 37.99
CA GLU A 212 20.91 0.48 37.79
C GLU A 212 20.85 -0.65 38.82
N LYS A 213 20.29 -0.39 40.00
CA LYS A 213 20.24 -1.31 41.16
C LYS A 213 19.27 -2.47 40.96
N PHE A 214 18.30 -2.34 40.05
CA PHE A 214 17.28 -3.37 39.77
C PHE A 214 17.66 -4.34 38.65
N GLY A 215 18.96 -4.59 38.43
CA GLY A 215 19.45 -5.67 37.57
C GLY A 215 19.00 -5.54 36.12
N GLN A 216 19.46 -4.49 35.43
CA GLN A 216 18.90 -4.18 34.13
C GLN A 216 19.55 -4.91 32.95
N ARG A 217 18.72 -5.61 32.16
CA ARG A 217 19.07 -6.10 30.83
C ARG A 217 19.25 -4.90 29.89
N SER A 218 20.45 -4.73 29.34
CA SER A 218 20.73 -3.77 28.26
C SER A 218 19.67 -3.89 27.15
N PRO A 219 19.23 -2.77 26.53
CA PRO A 219 18.22 -2.84 25.47
C PRO A 219 18.73 -3.74 24.35
N LYS A 220 17.92 -4.73 23.97
CA LYS A 220 18.27 -5.66 22.90
C LYS A 220 18.46 -4.87 21.61
N GLN A 221 19.70 -4.77 21.13
CA GLN A 221 20.03 -4.17 19.84
C GLN A 221 20.14 -5.28 18.79
N ALA A 222 19.81 -4.92 17.55
CA ALA A 222 20.03 -5.78 16.39
C ALA A 222 20.64 -5.00 15.23
N PHE A 223 21.41 -5.69 14.40
CA PHE A 223 21.92 -5.20 13.13
C PHE A 223 20.89 -5.43 12.03
N TYR A 224 20.56 -4.38 11.28
CA TYR A 224 19.76 -4.48 10.06
C TYR A 224 20.54 -3.98 8.83
N PRO A 225 20.30 -4.56 7.64
CA PRO A 225 20.98 -4.13 6.42
C PRO A 225 20.49 -2.74 6.00
N GLN A 226 21.37 -1.76 5.92
CA GLN A 226 21.05 -0.41 5.50
C GLN A 226 21.91 0.03 4.30
N CYS A 227 21.34 0.73 3.33
CA CYS A 227 22.14 1.27 2.22
C CYS A 227 22.87 2.55 2.66
N THR A 228 23.99 2.87 2.01
CA THR A 228 24.84 4.03 2.34
C THR A 228 24.02 5.33 2.42
N ARG A 229 23.17 5.61 1.42
CA ARG A 229 22.30 6.80 1.43
C ARG A 229 21.43 6.91 2.68
N CYS A 230 20.79 5.82 3.12
CA CYS A 230 19.97 5.86 4.33
C CYS A 230 20.82 6.01 5.60
N SER A 231 21.99 5.40 5.63
CA SER A 231 22.94 5.52 6.73
C SER A 231 23.49 6.94 6.88
N ASP A 232 23.83 7.60 5.76
CA ASP A 232 24.29 9.00 5.76
C ASP A 232 23.19 9.94 6.27
N THR A 233 21.94 9.75 5.82
CA THR A 233 20.78 10.51 6.31
C THR A 233 20.57 10.28 7.82
N GLN A 234 20.67 9.04 8.29
CA GLN A 234 20.58 8.73 9.72
C GLN A 234 21.71 9.39 10.51
N ALA A 235 22.96 9.29 10.06
CA ALA A 235 24.10 9.90 10.72
C ALA A 235 23.99 11.43 10.77
N ALA A 236 23.57 12.08 9.67
CA ALA A 236 23.29 13.52 9.64
C ALA A 236 22.17 13.89 10.62
N HIS A 237 21.10 13.09 10.68
CA HIS A 237 20.02 13.29 11.64
C HIS A 237 20.50 13.19 13.09
N LEU A 238 21.24 12.13 13.44
CA LEU A 238 21.76 11.93 14.79
C LEU A 238 22.75 13.03 15.18
N ARG A 239 23.69 13.42 14.31
CA ARG A 239 24.62 14.53 14.58
C ARG A 239 23.89 15.82 14.93
N TYR A 240 22.83 16.13 14.19
CA TYR A 240 22.02 17.31 14.46
C TYR A 240 21.20 17.15 15.76
N ALA A 241 20.62 15.97 16.00
CA ALA A 241 19.90 15.59 17.24
C ALA A 241 20.74 15.79 18.50
N PHE A 242 22.00 15.37 18.47
CA PHE A 242 22.87 15.43 19.65
C PHE A 242 23.63 16.75 19.82
N ARG A 243 23.85 17.53 18.74
CA ARG A 243 24.47 18.87 18.83
C ARG A 243 23.49 19.94 19.28
N ALA A 244 22.25 19.88 18.83
CA ALA A 244 21.21 20.78 19.31
C ALA A 244 20.73 20.29 20.68
N GLN A 245 21.30 20.82 21.76
CA GLN A 245 20.84 20.64 23.14
C GLN A 245 19.36 21.08 23.28
N TYR A 246 18.41 20.21 22.90
CA TYR A 246 16.96 20.26 23.14
C TYR A 246 15.99 20.74 22.04
N THR A 247 16.42 21.22 20.87
CA THR A 247 15.43 21.67 19.84
C THR A 247 15.80 21.26 18.43
N THR A 248 15.92 19.96 18.16
CA THR A 248 15.86 19.55 16.76
C THR A 248 14.43 19.62 16.21
N PRO A 249 14.22 20.14 14.99
CA PRO A 249 12.94 20.02 14.34
C PRO A 249 12.63 18.54 14.20
N LYS A 250 11.55 18.13 14.86
CA LYS A 250 11.00 16.76 14.91
C LYS A 250 10.73 16.15 13.52
N TRP A 251 11.02 16.82 12.42
CA TRP A 251 10.69 16.46 11.03
C TRP A 251 11.76 15.62 10.30
N ARG A 252 13.00 15.51 10.82
CA ARG A 252 14.13 14.91 10.07
C ARG A 252 14.32 13.39 10.24
N HIS A 253 13.43 12.69 10.93
CA HIS A 253 13.61 11.26 11.25
C HIS A 253 12.83 10.30 10.35
N ILE A 254 12.16 10.79 9.30
CA ILE A 254 11.21 10.01 8.51
C ILE A 254 11.70 9.86 7.07
N VAL A 255 11.70 8.62 6.57
CA VAL A 255 11.97 8.28 5.17
C VAL A 255 10.70 7.71 4.55
N THR A 256 10.15 8.44 3.58
CA THR A 256 9.06 7.92 2.73
C THR A 256 9.64 7.05 1.62
N HIS A 257 8.80 6.18 1.07
CA HIS A 257 9.21 5.24 0.03
C HIS A 257 8.10 5.04 -1.01
N PRO A 258 7.56 6.14 -1.58
CA PRO A 258 6.47 6.07 -2.56
C PRO A 258 6.87 5.27 -3.81
N THR A 259 8.17 5.21 -4.11
CA THR A 259 8.71 4.52 -5.29
C THR A 259 9.29 3.13 -4.97
N ALA A 260 9.21 2.66 -3.71
CA ALA A 260 9.71 1.33 -3.35
C ALA A 260 8.68 0.24 -3.66
N LEU A 261 8.19 0.25 -4.90
CA LEU A 261 7.17 -0.68 -5.37
C LEU A 261 7.70 -2.11 -5.27
N ARG A 262 6.80 -2.99 -4.83
CA ARG A 262 7.01 -4.45 -4.72
C ARG A 262 5.80 -5.11 -5.33
N LEU A 263 5.86 -6.42 -5.56
CA LEU A 263 4.76 -7.18 -6.14
C LEU A 263 3.43 -6.95 -5.41
N TYR A 264 3.44 -6.86 -4.08
CA TYR A 264 2.24 -6.57 -3.28
C TYR A 264 1.72 -5.13 -3.39
N HIS A 265 2.40 -4.23 -4.11
CA HIS A 265 1.86 -2.92 -4.48
C HIS A 265 1.17 -2.96 -5.86
N LEU A 266 1.10 -4.13 -6.51
CA LEU A 266 0.29 -4.30 -7.71
C LEU A 266 -1.17 -4.43 -7.31
N TYR A 267 -2.00 -3.60 -7.93
CA TYR A 267 -3.44 -3.74 -7.88
C TYR A 267 -3.88 -4.95 -8.71
N LEU A 268 -4.72 -5.81 -8.15
CA LEU A 268 -5.45 -6.80 -8.95
C LEU A 268 -6.78 -6.17 -9.39
N PRO A 269 -7.26 -6.47 -10.61
CA PRO A 269 -8.52 -5.94 -11.14
C PRO A 269 -9.74 -6.61 -10.49
N LEU A 270 -9.86 -6.42 -9.17
CA LEU A 270 -10.87 -7.01 -8.30
C LEU A 270 -12.32 -6.78 -8.79
N PRO A 271 -12.69 -5.59 -9.35
CA PRO A 271 -14.05 -5.36 -9.86
C PRO A 271 -14.51 -6.36 -10.91
N PHE A 272 -13.57 -6.97 -11.65
CA PHE A 272 -13.89 -7.94 -12.69
C PHE A 272 -13.76 -9.38 -12.22
N LEU A 273 -12.95 -9.63 -11.18
CA LEU A 273 -12.77 -10.95 -10.59
C LEU A 273 -13.89 -11.31 -9.61
N ILE A 274 -14.43 -10.33 -8.86
CA ILE A 274 -15.46 -10.58 -7.85
C ILE A 274 -16.72 -11.24 -8.44
N PRO A 275 -17.33 -10.72 -9.53
CA PRO A 275 -18.52 -11.35 -10.10
C PRO A 275 -18.27 -12.79 -10.59
N VAL A 276 -17.06 -13.04 -11.11
CA VAL A 276 -16.65 -14.38 -11.55
C VAL A 276 -16.58 -15.33 -10.35
N ILE A 277 -15.97 -14.89 -9.25
CA ILE A 277 -15.87 -15.67 -8.00
C ILE A 277 -17.25 -15.93 -7.40
N GLU A 278 -18.13 -14.93 -7.36
CA GLU A 278 -19.50 -15.08 -6.87
C GLU A 278 -20.29 -16.11 -7.68
N GLY A 279 -20.15 -16.09 -9.02
CA GLY A 279 -20.75 -17.10 -9.89
C GLY A 279 -20.27 -18.53 -9.58
N PHE A 280 -18.97 -18.71 -9.33
CA PHE A 280 -18.42 -20.01 -8.92
C PHE A 280 -18.89 -20.46 -7.54
N LEU A 281 -19.07 -19.54 -6.58
CA LEU A 281 -19.51 -19.89 -5.22
C LEU A 281 -21.02 -20.19 -5.11
N ALA A 282 -21.81 -19.70 -6.06
CA ALA A 282 -23.25 -19.98 -6.14
C ALA A 282 -23.57 -21.31 -6.86
N SER A 283 -22.56 -21.98 -7.42
CA SER A 283 -22.66 -23.25 -8.15
C SER A 283 -22.38 -24.44 -7.23
#